data_AF-A0A1X0DPH4-F1
#
_entry.id   AF-A0A1X0DPH4-F1
#
_cell.length_a   1.000
_cell.length_b   1.000
_cell.length_c   1.000
_cell.angle_alpha   90.00
_cell.angle_beta   90.00
_cell.angle_gamma   90.00
#
_symmetry.space_group_name_H-M   'P 1'
#
loop_
_entity.id
_entity.type
_entity.pdbx_description
1 polymer ?
#
loop_
_entity_poly.entity_id
_entity_poly.type
_entity_poly.pdbx_seq_one_letter_code
_entity_poly.pdbx_strand_id
1 'polypeptide(L)'
;MTAQLAATVAGVPVSVEEVDAAEARLRGRAGAAALPASGTGEGRQLRRWLTQLIVTQRVVAAEAAARGLTARDAPAEAELLPDATARLEIGSVAAAALADPRARALFADVTAAVRVSDDDVAAYHARNPLRFAAPRGGRHGWRAPSLDGPPLEEVRSAIVEQLRGAARRRAFRVWLDARRAATVRLAPGYEHPGDPRQPDNTHRH
;
A
#
# COMPACT_ATOMS: atom_id res chain seq x y z
N MET A 1 -30.19 -6.67 -21.32
CA MET A 1 -29.17 -7.52 -20.68
C MET A 1 -28.80 -6.89 -19.35
N THR A 2 -28.97 -7.58 -18.24
CA THR A 2 -28.58 -7.09 -16.92
C THR A 2 -27.06 -7.15 -16.82
N ALA A 3 -26.40 -6.01 -16.60
CA ALA A 3 -24.96 -5.96 -16.46
C ALA A 3 -24.52 -6.79 -15.24
N GLN A 4 -23.59 -7.72 -15.43
CA GLN A 4 -23.04 -8.51 -14.33
C GLN A 4 -22.20 -7.62 -13.41
N LEU A 5 -22.42 -7.71 -12.10
CA LEU A 5 -21.71 -6.91 -11.10
C LEU A 5 -20.53 -7.70 -10.51
N ALA A 6 -19.40 -7.02 -10.33
CA ALA A 6 -18.25 -7.52 -9.57
C ALA A 6 -18.32 -7.07 -8.10
N ALA A 7 -18.85 -5.88 -7.84
CA ALA A 7 -19.00 -5.33 -6.50
C ALA A 7 -20.03 -4.19 -6.43
N THR A 8 -20.29 -3.71 -5.22
CA THR A 8 -20.99 -2.45 -4.94
C THR A 8 -20.21 -1.70 -3.87
N VAL A 9 -20.02 -0.40 -4.06
CA VAL A 9 -19.32 0.49 -3.12
C VAL A 9 -20.28 1.60 -2.70
N ALA A 10 -20.69 1.60 -1.44
CA ALA A 10 -21.67 2.55 -0.88
C ALA A 10 -22.94 2.70 -1.76
N GLY A 11 -23.44 1.57 -2.30
CA GLY A 11 -24.61 1.55 -3.19
C GLY A 11 -24.30 1.76 -4.68
N VAL A 12 -23.08 2.16 -5.05
CA VAL A 12 -22.68 2.36 -6.45
C VAL A 12 -22.11 1.06 -7.05
N PRO A 13 -22.68 0.55 -8.16
CA PRO A 13 -22.25 -0.72 -8.75
C PRO A 13 -20.87 -0.61 -9.43
N VAL A 14 -20.07 -1.67 -9.30
CA VAL A 14 -18.86 -1.95 -10.10
C VAL A 14 -19.21 -3.09 -11.05
N SER A 15 -19.21 -2.85 -12.36
CA SER A 15 -19.54 -3.88 -13.34
C SER A 15 -18.34 -4.79 -13.62
N VAL A 16 -18.60 -6.00 -14.12
CA VAL A 16 -17.54 -6.89 -14.63
C VAL A 16 -16.82 -6.25 -15.82
N GLU A 17 -17.54 -5.52 -16.67
CA GLU A 17 -16.97 -4.79 -17.82
C GLU A 17 -15.92 -3.75 -17.39
N GLU A 18 -16.08 -3.13 -16.22
CA GLU A 18 -15.09 -2.21 -15.68
C GLU A 18 -13.81 -2.94 -15.25
N VAL A 19 -13.94 -4.14 -14.70
CA VAL A 19 -12.80 -5.02 -14.37
C VAL A 19 -12.12 -5.47 -15.66
N ASP A 20 -12.88 -5.84 -16.70
CA ASP A 20 -12.36 -6.22 -18.01
C ASP A 20 -11.59 -5.07 -18.66
N ALA A 21 -12.15 -3.86 -18.63
CA ALA A 21 -11.50 -2.66 -19.15
C ALA A 21 -10.22 -2.33 -18.37
N ALA A 22 -10.20 -2.55 -17.05
CA ALA A 22 -8.99 -2.38 -16.24
C ALA A 22 -7.92 -3.42 -16.57
N GLU A 23 -8.29 -4.69 -16.76
CA GLU A 23 -7.37 -5.75 -17.20
C GLU A 23 -6.80 -5.45 -18.58
N ALA A 24 -7.64 -5.06 -19.54
CA ALA A 24 -7.21 -4.71 -20.89
C ALA A 24 -6.22 -3.54 -20.89
N ARG A 25 -6.49 -2.48 -20.10
CA ARG A 25 -5.54 -1.37 -19.92
C ARG A 25 -4.21 -1.84 -19.32
N LEU A 26 -4.24 -2.76 -18.35
CA LEU A 26 -3.03 -3.29 -17.73
C LEU A 26 -2.20 -4.11 -18.74
N ARG A 27 -2.86 -4.95 -19.55
CA ARG A 27 -2.21 -5.74 -20.61
C ARG A 27 -1.72 -4.91 -21.79
N GLY A 28 -2.23 -3.69 -21.97
CA GLY A 28 -1.73 -2.74 -22.97
C GLY A 28 -0.48 -1.95 -22.55
N ARG A 29 0.01 -2.11 -21.32
CA ARG A 29 1.19 -1.39 -20.82
C ARG A 29 2.49 -2.15 -21.07
N ALA A 30 3.61 -1.42 -21.07
CA ALA A 30 4.94 -2.02 -21.05
C ALA A 30 5.06 -2.99 -19.85
N GLY A 31 5.64 -4.17 -20.08
CA GLY A 31 5.77 -5.22 -19.06
C GLY A 31 4.59 -6.19 -18.97
N ALA A 32 3.59 -6.10 -19.85
CA ALA A 32 2.45 -7.02 -19.88
C ALA A 32 2.83 -8.49 -20.04
N ALA A 33 4.01 -8.79 -20.62
CA ALA A 33 4.52 -10.16 -20.75
C ALA A 33 4.78 -10.87 -19.40
N ALA A 34 4.94 -10.11 -18.31
CA ALA A 34 5.09 -10.66 -16.96
C ALA A 34 3.74 -10.94 -16.26
N LEU A 35 2.61 -10.57 -16.87
CA LEU A 35 1.30 -10.79 -16.29
C LEU A 35 0.86 -12.25 -16.46
N PRO A 36 0.17 -12.83 -15.46
CA PRO A 36 -0.48 -14.12 -15.61
C PRO A 36 -1.36 -14.20 -16.87
N ALA A 37 -1.31 -15.34 -17.55
CA ALA A 37 -2.13 -15.58 -18.73
C ALA A 37 -3.63 -15.61 -18.37
N SER A 38 -4.47 -15.04 -19.23
CA SER A 38 -5.92 -15.10 -19.07
C SER A 38 -6.41 -16.56 -19.06
N GLY A 39 -7.48 -16.85 -18.30
CA GLY A 39 -8.04 -18.20 -18.18
C GLY A 39 -7.32 -19.13 -17.19
N THR A 40 -6.13 -18.74 -16.71
CA THR A 40 -5.41 -19.49 -15.66
C THR A 40 -5.90 -19.13 -14.26
N GLY A 41 -5.55 -19.94 -13.24
CA GLY A 41 -5.81 -19.62 -11.84
C GLY A 41 -5.16 -18.31 -11.40
N GLU A 42 -3.90 -18.08 -11.78
CA GLU A 42 -3.20 -16.82 -11.54
C GLU A 42 -3.85 -15.63 -12.28
N GLY A 43 -4.37 -15.85 -13.48
CA GLY A 43 -5.17 -14.85 -14.22
C GLY A 43 -6.46 -14.48 -13.48
N ARG A 44 -7.14 -15.46 -12.87
CA ARG A 44 -8.29 -15.18 -11.98
C ARG A 44 -7.86 -14.39 -10.74
N GLN A 45 -6.70 -14.70 -10.16
CA GLN A 45 -6.16 -13.93 -9.03
C GLN A 45 -5.82 -12.49 -9.41
N LEU A 46 -5.27 -12.24 -10.61
CA LEU A 46 -5.06 -10.90 -11.13
C LEU A 46 -6.38 -10.11 -11.22
N ARG A 47 -7.45 -10.74 -11.72
CA ARG A 47 -8.78 -10.11 -11.81
C ARG A 47 -9.39 -9.80 -10.45
N ARG A 48 -9.23 -10.69 -9.47
CA ARG A 48 -9.63 -10.43 -8.09
C ARG A 48 -8.84 -9.25 -7.51
N TRP A 49 -7.52 -9.21 -7.70
CA TRP A 49 -6.69 -8.08 -7.28
C TRP A 49 -7.10 -6.76 -7.94
N LEU A 50 -7.38 -6.75 -9.25
CA LEU A 50 -7.90 -5.58 -9.96
C LEU A 50 -9.23 -5.11 -9.38
N THR A 51 -10.11 -6.04 -9.02
CA THR A 51 -11.37 -5.71 -8.35
C THR A 51 -11.10 -5.06 -6.99
N GLN A 52 -10.17 -5.59 -6.20
CA GLN A 52 -9.77 -4.99 -4.92
C GLN A 52 -9.22 -3.56 -5.11
N LEU A 53 -8.44 -3.33 -6.17
CA LEU A 53 -7.93 -2.00 -6.51
C LEU A 53 -9.05 -1.03 -6.89
N ILE A 54 -9.96 -1.42 -7.78
CA ILE A 54 -11.08 -0.57 -8.23
C ILE A 54 -11.96 -0.18 -7.04
N VAL A 55 -12.37 -1.13 -6.19
CA VAL A 55 -13.21 -0.81 -5.03
C VAL A 55 -12.47 0.09 -4.04
N THR A 56 -11.17 -0.12 -3.86
CA THR A 56 -10.33 0.70 -2.97
C THR A 56 -10.23 2.13 -3.51
N GLN A 57 -9.99 2.30 -4.81
CA GLN A 57 -9.94 3.61 -5.45
C GLN A 57 -11.26 4.37 -5.30
N ARG A 58 -12.41 3.69 -5.41
CA ARG A 58 -13.73 4.31 -5.20
C ARG A 58 -13.96 4.72 -3.75
N VAL A 59 -13.60 3.86 -2.79
CA VAL A 59 -13.67 4.21 -1.36
C VAL A 59 -12.80 5.43 -1.10
N VAL A 60 -11.55 5.42 -1.54
CA VAL A 60 -10.61 6.55 -1.38
C VAL A 60 -11.17 7.83 -2.01
N ALA A 61 -11.69 7.76 -3.24
CA ALA A 61 -12.25 8.93 -3.91
C ALA A 61 -13.46 9.52 -3.16
N ALA A 62 -14.36 8.67 -2.66
CA ALA A 62 -15.51 9.09 -1.87
C ALA A 62 -15.08 9.71 -0.52
N GLU A 63 -14.12 9.10 0.17
CA GLU A 63 -13.60 9.59 1.45
C GLU A 63 -12.83 10.91 1.29
N ALA A 64 -12.05 11.06 0.21
CA ALA A 64 -11.37 12.31 -0.11
C ALA A 64 -12.37 13.43 -0.43
N ALA A 65 -13.39 13.13 -1.26
CA ALA A 65 -14.44 14.09 -1.59
C ALA A 65 -15.24 14.54 -0.36
N ALA A 66 -15.61 13.60 0.52
CA ALA A 66 -16.33 13.90 1.77
C ALA A 66 -15.54 14.82 2.72
N ARG A 67 -14.21 14.82 2.62
CA ARG A 67 -13.31 15.69 3.40
C ARG A 67 -12.87 16.95 2.66
N GLY A 68 -13.35 17.16 1.43
CA GLY A 68 -12.92 18.28 0.58
C GLY A 68 -11.45 18.21 0.17
N LEU A 69 -10.83 17.02 0.21
CA LEU A 69 -9.42 16.85 -0.11
C LEU A 69 -9.19 16.88 -1.62
N THR A 70 -8.14 17.58 -2.03
CA THR A 70 -7.73 17.70 -3.43
C THR A 70 -6.30 17.22 -3.63
N ALA A 71 -5.84 17.18 -4.89
CA ALA A 71 -4.47 16.83 -5.22
C ALA A 71 -3.43 17.92 -4.86
N ARG A 72 -3.87 19.14 -4.50
CA ARG A 72 -2.99 20.32 -4.40
C ARG A 72 -1.86 20.14 -3.39
N ASP A 73 -2.16 19.58 -2.22
CA ASP A 73 -1.22 19.44 -1.10
C ASP A 73 -0.87 17.97 -0.84
N ALA A 74 -0.99 17.14 -1.87
CA ALA A 74 -0.67 15.72 -1.76
C ALA A 74 0.85 15.53 -1.64
N PRO A 75 1.35 14.84 -0.59
CA PRO A 75 2.78 14.52 -0.47
C PRO A 75 3.22 13.65 -1.64
N ALA A 76 4.48 13.72 -2.07
CA ALA A 76 4.98 12.92 -3.19
C ALA A 76 4.87 11.42 -2.89
N GLU A 77 4.73 10.58 -3.94
CA GLU A 77 4.67 9.13 -3.75
C GLU A 77 5.95 8.60 -3.08
N ALA A 78 7.11 9.15 -3.44
CA ALA A 78 8.40 8.78 -2.85
C ALA A 78 8.51 9.14 -1.36
N GLU A 79 7.75 10.12 -0.87
CA GLU A 79 7.72 10.45 0.57
C GLU A 79 6.96 9.37 1.36
N LEU A 80 5.89 8.80 0.79
CA LEU A 80 5.07 7.79 1.45
C LEU A 80 5.62 6.37 1.26
N LEU A 81 6.17 6.10 0.08
CA LEU A 81 6.67 4.81 -0.39
C LEU A 81 8.13 4.91 -0.87
N PRO A 82 9.07 5.28 0.02
CA PRO A 82 10.47 5.55 -0.34
C PRO A 82 11.20 4.33 -0.91
N ASP A 83 10.78 3.13 -0.51
CA ASP A 83 11.46 1.88 -0.90
C ASP A 83 10.47 0.72 -1.05
N ALA A 84 11.01 -0.48 -1.33
CA ALA A 84 10.22 -1.70 -1.43
C ALA A 84 9.62 -2.13 -0.08
N THR A 85 10.31 -1.89 1.04
CA THR A 85 9.83 -2.21 2.39
C THR A 85 8.56 -1.44 2.70
N ALA A 86 8.53 -0.13 2.44
CA ALA A 86 7.34 0.70 2.63
C ALA A 86 6.14 0.23 1.80
N ARG A 87 6.38 -0.26 0.57
CA ARG A 87 5.33 -0.85 -0.28
C ARG A 87 4.79 -2.16 0.29
N LEU A 88 5.67 -3.00 0.84
CA LEU A 88 5.27 -4.25 1.50
C LEU A 88 4.46 -3.98 2.77
N GLU A 89 4.88 -3.00 3.59
CA GLU A 89 4.21 -2.65 4.85
C GLU A 89 2.75 -2.22 4.67
N ILE A 90 2.47 -1.45 3.62
CA ILE A 90 1.12 -0.95 3.33
C ILE A 90 0.29 -1.94 2.50
N GLY A 91 0.94 -2.87 1.79
CA GLY A 91 0.31 -3.88 0.93
C GLY A 91 0.04 -3.39 -0.49
N SER A 92 -0.03 -4.34 -1.44
CA SER A 92 -0.02 -4.05 -2.88
C SER A 92 -1.19 -3.17 -3.36
N VAL A 93 -2.41 -3.42 -2.86
CA VAL A 93 -3.61 -2.67 -3.25
C VAL A 93 -3.55 -1.22 -2.76
N ALA A 94 -3.20 -1.01 -1.49
CA ALA A 94 -3.07 0.33 -0.92
C ALA A 94 -1.90 1.10 -1.56
N ALA A 95 -0.76 0.43 -1.78
CA ALA A 95 0.37 1.02 -2.49
C ALA A 95 -0.02 1.47 -3.91
N ALA A 96 -0.72 0.63 -4.66
CA ALA A 96 -1.19 0.99 -6.01
C ALA A 96 -2.22 2.14 -6.01
N ALA A 97 -3.06 2.24 -4.99
CA ALA A 97 -4.00 3.35 -4.85
C ALA A 97 -3.30 4.70 -4.61
N LEU A 98 -2.13 4.71 -3.95
CA LEU A 98 -1.34 5.92 -3.70
C LEU A 98 -0.69 6.53 -4.94
N ALA A 99 -0.78 5.89 -6.11
CA ALA A 99 -0.46 6.53 -7.39
C ALA A 99 -1.35 7.77 -7.65
N ASP A 100 -2.59 7.77 -7.13
CA ASP A 100 -3.48 8.94 -7.16
C ASP A 100 -3.06 9.97 -6.09
N PRO A 101 -2.74 11.22 -6.47
CA PRO A 101 -2.47 12.28 -5.50
C PRO A 101 -3.58 12.46 -4.44
N ARG A 102 -4.86 12.28 -4.79
CA ARG A 102 -5.96 12.42 -3.83
C ARG A 102 -5.92 11.33 -2.76
N ALA A 103 -5.47 10.13 -3.11
CA ALA A 103 -5.23 9.05 -2.16
C ALA A 103 -4.11 9.41 -1.19
N ARG A 104 -3.05 10.08 -1.67
CA ARG A 104 -1.94 10.56 -0.85
C ARG A 104 -2.36 11.70 0.08
N ALA A 105 -3.20 12.63 -0.39
CA ALA A 105 -3.78 13.66 0.46
C ALA A 105 -4.65 13.04 1.58
N LEU A 106 -5.49 12.06 1.24
CA LEU A 106 -6.28 11.32 2.22
C LEU A 106 -5.41 10.54 3.21
N PHE A 107 -4.36 9.88 2.74
CA PHE A 107 -3.36 9.26 3.61
C PHE A 107 -2.79 10.27 4.60
N ALA A 108 -2.42 11.46 4.12
CA ALA A 108 -1.82 12.49 4.95
C ALA A 108 -2.78 12.95 6.05
N ASP A 109 -4.03 13.22 5.68
CA ASP A 109 -5.12 13.66 6.56
C ASP A 109 -5.42 12.63 7.66
N VAL A 110 -5.78 11.39 7.28
CA VAL A 110 -6.24 10.39 8.27
C VAL A 110 -5.13 9.90 9.20
N THR A 111 -3.87 10.14 8.84
CA THR A 111 -2.69 9.77 9.64
C THR A 111 -2.00 10.96 10.30
N ALA A 112 -2.58 12.16 10.23
CA ALA A 112 -1.95 13.38 10.74
C ALA A 112 -1.60 13.32 12.24
N ALA A 113 -2.46 12.66 13.02
CA ALA A 113 -2.33 12.49 14.46
C ALA A 113 -1.35 11.38 14.88
N VAL A 114 -0.81 10.60 13.93
CA VAL A 114 0.16 9.53 14.26
C VAL A 114 1.48 10.15 14.74
N ARG A 115 1.85 9.79 15.97
CA ARG A 115 3.09 10.17 16.65
C ARG A 115 3.90 8.92 17.00
N VAL A 116 5.18 9.13 17.27
CA VAL A 116 6.10 8.12 17.80
C VAL A 116 6.65 8.70 19.10
N SER A 117 6.71 7.88 20.15
CA SER A 117 7.24 8.32 21.45
C SER A 117 8.77 8.34 21.46
N ASP A 118 9.36 9.14 22.36
CA ASP A 118 10.82 9.11 22.56
C ASP A 118 11.30 7.74 23.04
N ASP A 119 10.46 7.01 23.80
CA ASP A 119 10.74 5.65 24.25
C ASP A 119 10.82 4.67 23.08
N ASP A 120 9.90 4.77 22.10
CA ASP A 120 9.95 3.94 20.88
C ASP A 120 11.22 4.20 20.07
N VAL A 121 11.63 5.47 19.99
CA VAL A 121 12.84 5.91 19.28
C VAL A 121 14.10 5.36 19.97
N ALA A 122 14.20 5.52 21.29
CA ALA A 122 15.32 5.00 22.08
C ALA A 122 15.39 3.46 22.03
N ALA A 123 14.25 2.79 22.16
CA ALA A 123 14.17 1.33 22.11
C ALA A 123 14.50 0.80 20.70
N TYR A 124 14.10 1.51 19.64
CA TYR A 124 14.50 1.16 18.28
C TYR A 124 16.00 1.30 18.07
N HIS A 125 16.60 2.41 18.50
CA HIS A 125 18.05 2.65 18.41
C HIS A 125 18.84 1.56 19.12
N ALA A 126 18.47 1.23 20.36
CA ALA A 126 19.11 0.18 21.15
C ALA A 126 19.06 -1.21 20.48
N ARG A 127 17.96 -1.54 19.81
CA ARG A 127 17.83 -2.81 19.05
C ARG A 127 18.54 -2.80 17.70
N ASN A 128 18.83 -1.61 17.15
CA ASN A 128 19.34 -1.44 15.80
C ASN A 128 20.59 -0.52 15.78
N PRO A 129 21.63 -0.80 16.58
CA PRO A 129 22.72 0.15 16.84
C PRO A 129 23.49 0.55 15.58
N LEU A 130 23.59 -0.32 14.58
CA LEU A 130 24.34 -0.07 13.35
C LEU A 130 23.48 0.39 12.17
N ARG A 131 22.15 0.51 12.34
CA ARG A 131 21.20 0.75 11.23
C ARG A 131 21.40 2.07 10.50
N PHE A 132 21.90 3.09 11.21
CA PHE A 132 22.18 4.43 10.71
C PHE A 132 23.68 4.75 10.71
N ALA A 133 24.54 3.77 10.94
CA ALA A 133 25.97 4.00 10.96
C ALA A 133 26.48 4.28 9.53
N ALA A 134 27.18 5.39 9.35
CA ALA A 134 27.78 5.74 8.07
C ALA A 134 28.85 4.68 7.70
N PRO A 135 28.90 4.18 6.46
CA PRO A 135 29.96 3.27 6.04
C PRO A 135 31.34 3.95 6.16
N ARG A 136 32.34 3.22 6.67
CA ARG A 136 33.72 3.72 6.77
C ARG A 136 34.42 3.62 5.42
N GLY A 137 35.26 4.62 5.10
CA GLY A 137 36.17 4.55 3.96
C GLY A 137 37.25 3.50 4.21
N GLY A 138 37.29 2.44 3.42
CA GLY A 138 38.30 1.39 3.48
C GLY A 138 39.49 1.67 2.56
N ARG A 139 40.56 0.88 2.73
CA ARG A 139 41.72 0.90 1.82
C ARG A 139 41.26 0.56 0.40
N HIS A 140 41.82 1.27 -0.58
CA HIS A 140 41.54 1.10 -2.02
C HIS A 140 40.09 1.45 -2.46
N GLY A 141 39.38 2.30 -1.72
CA GLY A 141 38.07 2.83 -2.14
C GLY A 141 36.87 1.95 -1.81
N TRP A 142 37.09 0.78 -1.20
CA TRP A 142 36.02 -0.08 -0.69
C TRP A 142 35.37 0.51 0.55
N ARG A 143 34.04 0.44 0.68
CA ARG A 143 33.33 0.86 1.89
C ARG A 143 33.25 -0.31 2.88
N ALA A 144 33.69 -0.10 4.11
CA ALA A 144 33.59 -1.07 5.19
C ALA A 144 32.39 -0.75 6.11
N PRO A 145 31.72 -1.76 6.70
CA PRO A 145 30.70 -1.52 7.73
C PRO A 145 31.30 -0.77 8.93
N SER A 146 30.52 0.13 9.52
CA SER A 146 30.88 0.71 10.82
C SER A 146 30.72 -0.32 11.93
N LEU A 147 31.66 -0.31 12.87
CA LEU A 147 31.66 -1.18 14.05
C LEU A 147 30.96 -0.52 15.24
N ASP A 148 30.83 0.81 15.20
CA ASP A 148 30.22 1.61 16.26
C ASP A 148 28.95 2.28 15.71
N GLY A 149 27.90 2.26 16.53
CA GLY A 149 26.66 2.96 16.22
C GLY A 149 26.76 4.45 16.52
N PRO A 150 26.13 5.33 15.72
CA PRO A 150 26.08 6.75 16.04
C PRO A 150 25.26 6.97 17.33
N PRO A 151 25.62 7.97 18.16
CA PRO A 151 24.80 8.40 19.30
C PRO A 151 23.36 8.68 18.89
N LEU A 152 22.42 8.39 19.80
CA LEU A 152 20.99 8.56 19.51
C LEU A 152 20.65 9.97 19.01
N GLU A 153 21.21 11.01 19.63
CA GLU A 153 20.92 12.40 19.27
C GLU A 153 21.30 12.75 17.82
N GLU A 154 22.33 12.09 17.26
CA GLU A 154 22.74 12.32 15.87
C GLU A 154 21.75 11.72 14.86
N VAL A 155 21.05 10.65 15.23
CA VAL A 155 20.17 9.89 14.33
C VAL A 155 18.70 9.92 14.72
N ARG A 156 18.36 10.62 15.81
CA ARG A 156 16.99 10.72 16.36
C ARG A 156 15.98 11.10 15.29
N SER A 157 16.25 12.16 14.52
CA SER A 157 15.32 12.64 13.49
C SER A 157 15.06 11.61 12.40
N ALA A 158 16.09 10.90 11.93
CA ALA A 158 15.95 9.85 10.92
C ALA A 158 15.16 8.64 11.45
N ILE A 159 15.39 8.27 12.73
CA ILE A 159 14.61 7.22 13.38
C ILE A 159 13.14 7.63 13.52
N VAL A 160 12.87 8.85 13.99
CA VAL A 160 11.51 9.38 14.12
C VAL A 160 10.79 9.36 12.78
N GLU A 161 11.44 9.81 11.71
CA GLU A 161 10.86 9.81 10.36
C GLU A 161 10.54 8.39 9.89
N GLN A 162 11.49 7.45 10.03
CA GLN A 162 11.30 6.06 9.61
C GLN A 162 10.15 5.39 10.39
N LEU A 163 10.17 5.51 11.72
CA LEU A 163 9.15 4.91 12.59
C LEU A 163 7.78 5.54 12.34
N ARG A 164 7.71 6.86 12.19
CA ARG A 164 6.45 7.56 11.92
C ARG A 164 5.91 7.18 10.55
N GLY A 165 6.76 7.04 9.53
CA GLY A 165 6.37 6.55 8.21
C GLY A 165 5.73 5.17 8.29
N ALA A 166 6.37 4.22 8.98
CA ALA A 166 5.86 2.86 9.15
C ALA A 166 4.55 2.85 9.95
N ALA A 167 4.47 3.61 11.04
CA ALA A 167 3.26 3.73 11.86
C ALA A 167 2.08 4.32 11.07
N ARG A 168 2.32 5.36 10.25
CA ARG A 168 1.30 5.96 9.38
C ARG A 168 0.80 4.97 8.34
N ARG A 169 1.70 4.23 7.68
CA ARG A 169 1.31 3.18 6.71
C ARG A 169 0.44 2.11 7.35
N ARG A 170 0.81 1.63 8.54
CA ARG A 170 0.01 0.68 9.32
C ARG A 170 -1.37 1.26 9.69
N ALA A 171 -1.41 2.49 10.19
CA ALA A 171 -2.66 3.16 10.59
C ALA A 171 -3.60 3.37 9.39
N PHE A 172 -3.06 3.82 8.26
CA PHE A 172 -3.83 3.98 7.03
C PHE A 172 -4.41 2.65 6.54
N ARG A 173 -3.62 1.58 6.56
CA ARG A 173 -4.10 0.24 6.17
C ARG A 173 -5.26 -0.21 7.04
N VAL A 174 -5.13 -0.10 8.37
CA VAL A 174 -6.22 -0.45 9.31
C VAL A 174 -7.46 0.40 9.06
N TRP A 175 -7.29 1.70 8.88
CA TRP A 175 -8.40 2.61 8.58
C TRP A 175 -9.09 2.25 7.26
N LEU A 176 -8.32 1.99 6.20
CA LEU A 176 -8.83 1.66 4.88
C LEU A 176 -9.57 0.32 4.89
N ASP A 177 -9.03 -0.69 5.58
CA ASP A 177 -9.69 -1.98 5.75
C ASP A 177 -11.04 -1.82 6.46
N ALA A 178 -11.13 -1.01 7.51
CA ALA A 178 -12.38 -0.71 8.21
C ALA A 178 -13.38 0.03 7.30
N ARG A 179 -12.94 1.03 6.52
CA ARG A 179 -13.81 1.74 5.57
C ARG A 179 -14.34 0.82 4.47
N ARG A 180 -13.49 -0.07 3.95
CA ARG A 180 -13.89 -1.06 2.94
C ARG A 180 -14.89 -2.06 3.50
N ALA A 181 -14.64 -2.59 4.70
CA ALA A 181 -15.57 -3.50 5.37
C ALA A 181 -16.97 -2.87 5.58
N ALA A 182 -17.02 -1.57 5.86
CA ALA A 182 -18.27 -0.84 6.06
C ALA A 182 -19.04 -0.54 4.76
N THR A 183 -18.36 -0.43 3.62
CA THR A 183 -18.94 0.17 2.39
C THR A 183 -18.94 -0.74 1.16
N VAL A 184 -18.14 -1.79 1.15
CA VAL A 184 -17.96 -2.65 -0.02
C VAL A 184 -18.72 -3.96 0.14
N ARG A 185 -19.48 -4.34 -0.89
CA ARG A 185 -20.07 -5.67 -1.07
C ARG A 185 -19.48 -6.28 -2.34
N LEU A 186 -18.81 -7.42 -2.24
CA LEU A 186 -18.26 -8.13 -3.41
C LEU A 186 -19.29 -9.15 -3.92
N ALA A 187 -19.37 -9.33 -5.23
CA ALA A 187 -20.15 -10.41 -5.82
C ALA A 187 -19.39 -11.75 -5.67
N PRO A 188 -20.10 -12.90 -5.65
CA PRO A 188 -19.46 -14.21 -5.60
C PRO A 188 -18.40 -14.39 -6.69
N GLY A 189 -17.24 -14.94 -6.32
CA GLY A 189 -16.09 -15.17 -7.21
C GLY A 189 -15.09 -14.00 -7.28
N TYR A 190 -15.47 -12.83 -6.77
CA TYR A 190 -14.63 -11.62 -6.70
C TYR A 190 -14.10 -11.32 -5.30
N GLU A 191 -14.14 -12.30 -4.39
CA GLU A 191 -13.59 -12.20 -3.05
C GLU A 191 -12.07 -11.92 -3.06
N HIS A 192 -11.53 -11.60 -1.89
CA HIS A 192 -10.11 -11.32 -1.74
C HIS A 192 -9.24 -12.49 -2.22
N PRO A 193 -8.14 -12.26 -2.98
CA PRO A 193 -7.28 -13.32 -3.50
C PRO A 193 -6.78 -14.35 -2.47
N GLY A 194 -6.57 -13.90 -1.23
CA GLY A 194 -6.14 -14.74 -0.10
C GLY A 194 -7.27 -15.43 0.68
N ASP A 195 -8.53 -15.39 0.23
CA ASP A 195 -9.63 -16.07 0.92
C ASP A 195 -9.44 -17.61 0.82
N PRO A 196 -9.35 -18.34 1.96
CA PRO A 196 -9.10 -19.79 1.97
C PRO A 196 -10.24 -20.61 1.36
N ARG A 197 -11.43 -20.02 1.18
CA ARG A 197 -12.57 -20.69 0.55
C ARG A 197 -12.45 -20.75 -0.98
N GLN A 198 -11.48 -20.03 -1.56
CA GLN A 198 -11.30 -19.99 -3.01
C GLN A 198 -10.59 -21.25 -3.51
N PRO A 199 -11.08 -21.88 -4.61
CA PRO A 199 -10.45 -23.08 -5.18
C PRO A 199 -9.04 -22.80 -5.72
N ASP A 200 -8.74 -21.53 -6.02
CA ASP A 200 -7.45 -21.08 -6.55
C ASP A 200 -6.49 -20.61 -5.44
N ASN A 201 -6.85 -20.76 -4.16
CA ASN A 201 -5.93 -20.42 -3.08
C ASN A 201 -4.91 -21.54 -2.90
N THR A 202 -3.67 -21.27 -3.31
CA THR A 202 -2.56 -22.22 -3.24
C THR A 202 -1.79 -22.15 -1.92
N HIS A 203 -2.06 -21.15 -1.07
CA HIS A 203 -1.50 -21.08 0.28
C HIS A 203 -2.21 -22.09 1.19
N ARG A 204 -1.54 -23.22 1.45
CA ARG A 204 -1.89 -24.15 2.54
C ARG A 204 -0.97 -23.85 3.73
N HIS A 205 -1.55 -23.63 4.90
CA HIS A 205 -0.83 -23.54 6.18
C HIS A 205 -0.34 -24.91 6.62
#